data_AF-A0A7S1SSG6-F1
#
_entry.id   AF-A0A7S1SSG6-F1
#
_cell.length_a   1.000
_cell.length_b   1.000
_cell.length_c   1.000
_cell.angle_alpha   90.00
_cell.angle_beta   90.00
_cell.angle_gamma   90.00
#
_symmetry.space_group_name_H-M   'P 1'
#
loop_
_entity.id
_entity.type
_entity.pdbx_description
1 polymer ?
#
loop_
_entity_poly.entity_id
_entity_poly.type
_entity_poly.pdbx_seq_one_letter_code
_entity_poly.pdbx_strand_id
1 'polypeptide(L)'
;TTLLLPLCRDRVLLEYWSCMANMMEISGESMKWFYLQQAAEEKAAAAKIAGNKFFQAQRFADAITAYSGGLDILGPAPRRGAFPLATVLLSNRAQAHINLALAAEALEDERSHYAAAVTDCNAALRYDPKNEKALIRLARVSSIRGCNDRKTDSEMDCSKGSEELSHPQLSAILGALNSARQSKNS
;
A
#
# COMPACT_ATOMS: atom_id res chain seq x y z
N THR A 1 -22.95 68.16 33.54
CA THR A 1 -23.34 67.28 32.42
C THR A 1 -22.19 66.33 32.14
N THR A 2 -22.16 65.25 32.92
CA THR A 2 -21.08 64.27 32.90
C THR A 2 -21.37 63.28 31.78
N LEU A 3 -20.55 63.32 30.72
CA LEU A 3 -20.64 62.43 29.56
C LEU A 3 -20.30 61.00 29.99
N LEU A 4 -21.34 60.16 30.04
CA LEU A 4 -21.27 58.70 30.09
C LEU A 4 -21.14 58.17 28.65
N LEU A 5 -20.14 57.29 28.44
CA LEU A 5 -20.04 56.13 27.51
C LEU A 5 -18.69 56.08 26.76
N PRO A 6 -18.17 54.89 26.35
CA PRO A 6 -18.62 53.51 26.62
C PRO A 6 -17.47 52.54 27.02
N LEU A 7 -17.63 51.81 28.12
CA LEU A 7 -16.76 50.68 28.54
C LEU A 7 -17.04 49.36 27.77
N CYS A 8 -17.75 49.40 26.63
CA CYS A 8 -18.21 48.19 25.92
C CYS A 8 -17.35 47.77 24.71
N ARG A 9 -16.29 48.51 24.36
CA ARG A 9 -15.49 48.24 23.14
C ARG A 9 -14.36 47.23 23.34
N ASP A 10 -13.85 47.10 24.56
CA ASP A 10 -12.66 46.29 24.86
C ASP A 10 -12.95 44.79 24.97
N ARG A 11 -14.16 44.41 25.42
CA ARG A 11 -14.52 42.99 25.60
C ARG A 11 -14.67 42.24 24.27
N VAL A 12 -15.19 42.89 23.24
CA VAL A 12 -15.35 42.32 21.89
C VAL A 12 -13.99 42.17 21.20
N LEU A 13 -13.07 43.12 21.40
CA LEU A 13 -11.71 43.03 20.87
C LEU A 13 -10.90 41.92 21.56
N LEU A 14 -11.05 41.74 22.88
CA LEU A 14 -10.40 40.65 23.61
C LEU A 14 -10.88 39.26 23.17
N GLU A 15 -12.19 39.07 22.95
CA GLU A 15 -12.72 37.80 22.44
C GLU A 15 -12.29 37.54 20.99
N TYR A 16 -12.22 38.58 20.15
CA TYR A 16 -11.72 38.47 18.77
C TYR A 16 -10.23 38.09 18.72
N TRP A 17 -9.40 38.70 19.56
CA TRP A 17 -7.96 38.39 19.66
C TRP A 17 -7.70 37.00 20.25
N SER A 18 -8.50 36.55 21.23
CA SER A 18 -8.41 35.19 21.75
C SER A 18 -8.80 34.15 20.69
N CYS A 19 -9.81 34.44 19.87
CA CYS A 19 -10.22 33.59 18.75
C CYS A 19 -9.17 33.56 17.62
N MET A 20 -8.54 34.70 17.30
CA MET A 20 -7.43 34.77 16.34
C MET A 20 -6.17 34.07 16.84
N ALA A 21 -5.85 34.18 18.13
CA ALA A 21 -4.74 33.45 18.74
C ALA A 21 -4.98 31.94 18.70
N ASN A 22 -6.18 31.48 19.05
CA ASN A 22 -6.59 30.08 18.86
C ASN A 22 -6.52 29.66 17.38
N MET A 23 -6.96 30.50 16.44
CA MET A 23 -6.84 30.20 15.00
C MET A 23 -5.38 30.10 14.54
N MET A 24 -4.49 30.97 15.05
CA MET A 24 -3.06 30.92 14.75
C MET A 24 -2.37 29.73 15.42
N GLU A 25 -2.78 29.33 16.62
CA GLU A 25 -2.29 28.15 17.33
C GLU A 25 -2.77 26.87 16.66
N ILE A 26 -4.04 26.79 16.25
CA ILE A 26 -4.59 25.76 15.37
C ILE A 26 -3.83 25.72 14.03
N SER A 27 -3.45 26.88 13.48
CA SER A 27 -2.65 26.94 12.25
C SER A 27 -1.21 26.42 12.47
N GLY A 28 -0.60 26.71 13.61
CA GLY A 28 0.73 26.24 14.00
C GLY A 28 0.78 24.74 14.28
N GLU A 29 -0.22 24.21 14.98
CA GLU A 29 -0.39 22.77 15.15
C GLU A 29 -0.66 22.07 13.82
N SER A 30 -1.50 22.64 12.95
CA SER A 30 -1.76 22.07 11.63
C SER A 30 -0.51 22.00 10.75
N MET A 31 0.37 23.00 10.84
CA MET A 31 1.67 23.01 10.18
C MET A 31 2.60 21.96 10.76
N LYS A 32 2.66 21.80 12.09
CA LYS A 32 3.46 20.75 12.74
C LYS A 32 3.03 19.35 12.27
N TRP A 33 1.73 19.10 12.18
CA TRP A 33 1.20 17.85 11.63
C TRP A 33 1.59 17.63 10.17
N PHE A 34 1.58 18.68 9.35
CA PHE A 34 2.03 18.61 7.96
C PHE A 34 3.52 18.24 7.85
N TYR A 35 4.39 18.88 8.63
CA TYR A 35 5.84 18.57 8.62
C TYR A 35 6.15 17.17 9.13
N LEU A 36 5.48 16.72 10.20
CA LEU A 36 5.64 15.36 10.71
C LEU A 36 5.21 14.32 9.67
N GLN A 37 4.14 14.61 8.91
CA GLN A 37 3.68 13.75 7.83
C GLN A 37 4.70 13.67 6.70
N GLN A 38 5.23 14.81 6.26
CA GLN A 38 6.25 14.86 5.20
C GLN A 38 7.52 14.11 5.61
N ALA A 39 7.96 14.29 6.86
CA ALA A 39 9.09 13.54 7.42
C ALA A 39 8.82 12.02 7.47
N ALA A 40 7.59 11.59 7.73
CA ALA A 40 7.21 10.18 7.68
C ALA A 40 7.26 9.62 6.25
N GLU A 41 6.75 10.37 5.27
CA GLU A 41 6.82 10.02 3.85
C GLU A 41 8.27 9.92 3.35
N GLU A 42 9.15 10.82 3.78
CA GLU A 42 10.58 10.77 3.46
C GLU A 42 11.26 9.52 4.05
N LYS A 43 10.96 9.17 5.31
CA LYS A 43 11.47 7.94 5.93
C LYS A 43 10.95 6.70 5.20
N ALA A 44 9.68 6.67 4.83
CA ALA A 44 9.11 5.58 4.04
C ALA A 44 9.71 5.51 2.62
N ALA A 45 10.04 6.65 2.03
CA ALA A 45 10.77 6.72 0.75
C ALA A 45 12.21 6.18 0.88
N ALA A 46 12.89 6.43 2.00
CA ALA A 46 14.19 5.84 2.30
C ALA A 46 14.09 4.32 2.46
N ALA A 47 13.04 3.82 3.12
CA ALA A 47 12.76 2.39 3.24
C ALA A 47 12.54 1.74 1.86
N LYS A 48 11.85 2.42 0.93
CA LYS A 48 11.73 1.97 -0.47
C LYS A 48 13.10 1.83 -1.15
N ILE A 49 13.98 2.81 -0.99
CA ILE A 49 15.33 2.79 -1.58
C ILE A 49 16.15 1.62 -1.00
N ALA A 50 16.12 1.44 0.32
CA ALA A 50 16.78 0.33 1.00
C ALA A 50 16.25 -1.03 0.53
N GLY A 51 14.93 -1.20 0.47
CA GLY A 51 14.30 -2.43 -0.02
C GLY A 51 14.67 -2.74 -1.47
N ASN A 52 14.72 -1.72 -2.35
CA ASN A 52 15.15 -1.90 -3.73
C ASN A 52 16.61 -2.38 -3.84
N LYS A 53 17.49 -1.91 -2.95
CA LYS A 53 18.89 -2.37 -2.89
C LYS A 53 18.97 -3.85 -2.51
N PHE A 54 18.19 -4.29 -1.51
CA PHE A 54 18.10 -5.71 -1.15
C PHE A 54 17.48 -6.56 -2.25
N PHE A 55 16.46 -6.04 -2.93
CA PHE A 55 15.79 -6.72 -4.04
C PHE A 55 16.75 -6.96 -5.21
N GLN A 56 17.57 -5.96 -5.56
CA GLN A 56 18.61 -6.10 -6.59
C GLN A 56 19.69 -7.11 -6.19
N ALA A 57 19.99 -7.23 -4.90
CA ALA A 57 20.91 -8.23 -4.35
C ALA A 57 20.28 -9.62 -4.18
N GLN A 58 19.06 -9.86 -4.69
CA GLN A 58 18.30 -11.12 -4.55
C GLN A 58 18.01 -11.53 -3.09
N ARG A 59 18.18 -10.62 -2.13
CA ARG A 59 17.87 -10.83 -0.71
C ARG A 59 16.41 -10.47 -0.46
N PHE A 60 15.49 -11.32 -0.91
CA PHE A 60 14.06 -10.99 -0.92
C PHE A 60 13.45 -10.88 0.48
N ALA A 61 13.89 -11.72 1.43
CA ALA A 61 13.43 -11.64 2.83
C ALA A 61 13.76 -10.27 3.47
N ASP A 62 15.00 -9.79 3.29
CA ASP A 62 15.42 -8.48 3.81
C ASP A 62 14.69 -7.33 3.09
N ALA A 63 14.42 -7.48 1.79
CA ALA A 63 13.63 -6.52 1.04
C ALA A 63 12.20 -6.40 1.59
N ILE A 64 11.56 -7.53 1.93
CA ILE A 64 10.21 -7.56 2.53
C ILE A 64 10.22 -6.82 3.87
N THR A 65 11.21 -7.07 4.73
CA THR A 65 11.35 -6.38 6.02
C THR A 65 11.50 -4.88 5.83
N ALA A 66 12.35 -4.45 4.88
CA ALA A 66 12.56 -3.04 4.59
C ALA A 66 11.29 -2.35 4.08
N TYR A 67 10.57 -2.98 3.13
CA TYR A 67 9.31 -2.42 2.63
C TYR A 67 8.22 -2.37 3.70
N SER A 68 8.16 -3.40 4.57
CA SER A 68 7.21 -3.44 5.67
C SER A 68 7.46 -2.32 6.67
N GLY A 69 8.72 -2.07 7.04
CA GLY A 69 9.08 -0.93 7.88
C GLY A 69 8.67 0.41 7.26
N GLY A 70 8.74 0.55 5.94
CA GLY A 70 8.21 1.72 5.22
C GLY A 70 6.69 1.87 5.34
N LEU A 71 5.95 0.77 5.27
CA LEU A 71 4.49 0.76 5.43
C LEU A 71 4.08 1.01 6.89
N ASP A 72 4.82 0.51 7.86
CA ASP A 72 4.58 0.75 9.29
C ASP A 72 4.71 2.24 9.63
N ILE A 73 5.68 2.93 9.01
CA ILE A 73 5.85 4.39 9.14
C ILE A 73 4.66 5.16 8.56
N LEU A 74 4.12 4.70 7.43
CA LEU A 74 2.93 5.32 6.81
C LEU A 74 1.63 5.01 7.58
N GLY A 75 1.62 3.90 8.33
CA GLY A 75 0.48 3.43 9.08
C GLY A 75 -0.61 2.77 8.20
N PRO A 76 -1.70 2.27 8.82
CA PRO A 76 -2.75 1.52 8.13
C PRO A 76 -3.61 2.38 7.19
N ALA A 77 -3.63 3.70 7.38
CA ALA A 77 -4.43 4.64 6.61
C ALA A 77 -3.59 5.87 6.24
N PRO A 78 -2.70 5.76 5.24
CA PRO A 78 -1.90 6.89 4.78
C PRO A 78 -2.80 8.02 4.26
N ARG A 79 -2.33 9.27 4.32
CA ARG A 79 -3.03 10.38 3.65
C ARG A 79 -2.99 10.18 2.14
N ARG A 80 -3.94 10.80 1.43
CA ARG A 80 -4.04 10.73 -0.03
C ARG A 80 -2.73 11.09 -0.75
N GLY A 81 -1.94 12.03 -0.21
CA GLY A 81 -0.62 12.39 -0.74
C GLY A 81 0.41 11.25 -0.72
N ALA A 82 0.32 10.37 0.28
CA ALA A 82 1.20 9.21 0.44
C ALA A 82 0.72 7.96 -0.33
N PHE A 83 -0.49 7.98 -0.94
CA PHE A 83 -1.01 6.85 -1.70
C PHE A 83 -0.04 6.36 -2.78
N PRO A 84 0.58 7.21 -3.63
CA PRO A 84 1.52 6.73 -4.64
C PRO A 84 2.71 5.97 -4.04
N LEU A 85 3.23 6.43 -2.90
CA LEU A 85 4.34 5.78 -2.22
C LEU A 85 3.90 4.44 -1.60
N ALA A 86 2.75 4.41 -0.93
CA ALA A 86 2.17 3.19 -0.37
C ALA A 86 1.90 2.14 -1.45
N THR A 87 1.28 2.55 -2.57
CA THR A 87 1.05 1.71 -3.76
C THR A 87 2.35 1.08 -4.26
N VAL A 88 3.43 1.87 -4.36
CA VAL A 88 4.73 1.36 -4.84
C VAL A 88 5.36 0.39 -3.84
N LEU A 89 5.34 0.71 -2.53
CA LEU A 89 5.87 -0.16 -1.48
C LEU A 89 5.14 -1.50 -1.46
N LEU A 90 3.81 -1.51 -1.46
CA LEU A 90 2.99 -2.72 -1.50
C LEU A 90 3.26 -3.53 -2.77
N SER A 91 3.29 -2.89 -3.92
CA SER A 91 3.52 -3.58 -5.19
C SER A 91 4.94 -4.20 -5.25
N ASN A 92 5.95 -3.53 -4.70
CA ASN A 92 7.31 -4.07 -4.62
C ASN A 92 7.45 -5.19 -3.59
N ARG A 93 6.78 -5.07 -2.43
CA ARG A 93 6.72 -6.14 -1.42
C ARG A 93 6.03 -7.39 -1.97
N ALA A 94 4.95 -7.23 -2.72
CA ALA A 94 4.30 -8.34 -3.43
C ALA A 94 5.27 -9.06 -4.38
N GLN A 95 6.08 -8.30 -5.14
CA GLN A 95 7.06 -8.91 -6.03
C GLN A 95 8.15 -9.68 -5.27
N ALA A 96 8.60 -9.16 -4.13
CA ALA A 96 9.57 -9.83 -3.29
C ALA A 96 9.00 -11.14 -2.72
N HIS A 97 7.74 -11.15 -2.27
CA HIS A 97 7.04 -12.36 -1.86
C HIS A 97 6.94 -13.39 -2.99
N ILE A 98 6.59 -12.97 -4.22
CA ILE A 98 6.53 -13.88 -5.38
C ILE A 98 7.89 -14.53 -5.65
N ASN A 99 8.98 -13.75 -5.59
CA ASN A 99 10.32 -14.29 -5.84
C ASN A 99 10.79 -15.21 -4.70
N LEU A 100 10.44 -14.88 -3.46
CA LEU A 100 10.75 -15.71 -2.30
C LEU A 100 9.97 -17.04 -2.36
N ALA A 101 8.69 -17.00 -2.74
CA ALA A 101 7.87 -18.21 -2.94
C ALA A 101 8.46 -19.14 -4.01
N LEU A 102 8.95 -18.58 -5.11
CA LEU A 102 9.60 -19.35 -6.19
C LEU A 102 10.94 -19.97 -5.78
N ALA A 103 11.58 -19.44 -4.75
CA ALA A 103 12.83 -19.95 -4.19
C ALA A 103 12.61 -20.85 -2.97
N ALA A 104 11.38 -20.93 -2.45
CA ALA A 104 11.07 -21.75 -1.29
C ALA A 104 11.11 -23.24 -1.65
N GLU A 105 11.73 -24.05 -0.78
CA GLU A 105 11.79 -25.50 -0.94
C GLU A 105 10.50 -26.17 -0.44
N ALA A 106 9.83 -25.56 0.54
CA ALA A 106 8.62 -26.07 1.16
C ALA A 106 7.35 -25.44 0.55
N LEU A 107 6.38 -26.30 0.22
CA LEU A 107 5.10 -25.90 -0.39
C LEU A 107 4.24 -25.01 0.53
N GLU A 108 4.34 -25.18 1.84
CA GLU A 108 3.59 -24.38 2.82
C GLU A 108 4.07 -22.93 2.84
N ASP A 109 5.38 -22.72 2.81
CA ASP A 109 6.01 -21.39 2.74
C ASP A 109 5.67 -20.70 1.41
N GLU A 110 5.68 -21.45 0.31
CA GLU A 110 5.27 -20.97 -1.02
C GLU A 110 3.83 -20.43 -0.99
N ARG A 111 2.88 -21.21 -0.45
CA ARG A 111 1.46 -20.81 -0.36
C ARG A 111 1.27 -19.56 0.50
N SER A 112 1.97 -19.50 1.64
CA SER A 112 1.95 -18.36 2.55
C SER A 112 2.41 -17.08 1.85
N HIS A 113 3.55 -17.15 1.13
CA HIS A 113 4.08 -16.01 0.40
C HIS A 113 3.22 -15.58 -0.79
N TYR A 114 2.58 -16.51 -1.52
CA TYR A 114 1.63 -16.12 -2.55
C TYR A 114 0.35 -15.48 -2.00
N ALA A 115 -0.15 -15.95 -0.85
CA ALA A 115 -1.27 -15.30 -0.19
C ALA A 115 -0.92 -13.85 0.19
N ALA A 116 0.25 -13.63 0.79
CA ALA A 116 0.76 -12.30 1.13
C ALA A 116 0.93 -11.39 -0.11
N ALA A 117 1.39 -11.94 -1.23
CA ALA A 117 1.52 -11.20 -2.48
C ALA A 117 0.16 -10.73 -3.03
N VAL A 118 -0.89 -11.57 -2.93
CA VAL A 118 -2.26 -11.22 -3.34
C VAL A 118 -2.80 -10.09 -2.47
N THR A 119 -2.66 -10.21 -1.14
CA THR A 119 -3.14 -9.18 -0.21
C THR A 119 -2.47 -7.83 -0.48
N ASP A 120 -1.17 -7.83 -0.76
CA ASP A 120 -0.43 -6.61 -1.09
C ASP A 120 -0.87 -6.01 -2.43
N CYS A 121 -1.12 -6.83 -3.45
CA CYS A 121 -1.63 -6.36 -4.74
C CYS A 121 -3.02 -5.74 -4.60
N ASN A 122 -3.93 -6.38 -3.86
CA ASN A 122 -5.27 -5.84 -3.60
C ASN A 122 -5.20 -4.53 -2.82
N ALA A 123 -4.34 -4.44 -1.79
CA ALA A 123 -4.12 -3.21 -1.06
C ALA A 123 -3.57 -2.08 -1.96
N ALA A 124 -2.65 -2.39 -2.88
CA ALA A 124 -2.13 -1.41 -3.84
C ALA A 124 -3.23 -0.92 -4.81
N LEU A 125 -4.12 -1.81 -5.27
CA LEU A 125 -5.22 -1.47 -6.17
C LEU A 125 -6.31 -0.64 -5.48
N ARG A 126 -6.47 -0.75 -4.16
CA ARG A 126 -7.36 0.14 -3.38
C ARG A 126 -6.90 1.60 -3.44
N TYR A 127 -5.59 1.84 -3.50
CA TYR A 127 -5.02 3.19 -3.61
C TYR A 127 -4.94 3.68 -5.06
N ASP A 128 -4.50 2.80 -5.97
CA ASP A 128 -4.43 3.08 -7.40
C ASP A 128 -5.03 1.91 -8.21
N PRO A 129 -6.32 2.00 -8.59
CA PRO A 129 -7.00 0.95 -9.35
C PRO A 129 -6.40 0.71 -10.75
N LYS A 130 -5.64 1.67 -11.29
CA LYS A 130 -5.04 1.58 -12.63
C LYS A 130 -3.57 1.14 -12.59
N ASN A 131 -3.06 0.72 -11.44
CA ASN A 131 -1.69 0.27 -11.33
C ASN A 131 -1.45 -1.05 -12.09
N GLU A 132 -0.92 -0.92 -13.31
CA GLU A 132 -0.60 -2.04 -14.19
C GLU A 132 0.33 -3.07 -13.53
N LYS A 133 1.32 -2.62 -12.75
CA LYS A 133 2.26 -3.52 -12.09
C LYS A 133 1.57 -4.40 -11.05
N ALA A 134 0.64 -3.84 -10.28
CA ALA A 134 -0.15 -4.60 -9.32
C ALA A 134 -1.07 -5.61 -10.02
N LEU A 135 -1.73 -5.21 -11.10
CA LEU A 135 -2.58 -6.10 -11.90
C LEU A 135 -1.80 -7.26 -12.53
N ILE A 136 -0.64 -6.99 -13.13
CA ILE A 136 0.22 -8.02 -13.74
C ILE A 136 0.70 -9.02 -12.69
N ARG A 137 1.12 -8.53 -11.51
CA ARG A 137 1.56 -9.37 -10.39
C ARG A 137 0.44 -10.24 -9.87
N LEU A 138 -0.75 -9.68 -9.68
CA LEU A 138 -1.94 -10.40 -9.25
C LEU A 138 -2.33 -11.49 -10.24
N ALA A 139 -2.32 -11.18 -11.54
CA ALA A 139 -2.57 -12.15 -12.61
C ALA A 139 -1.56 -13.30 -12.57
N ARG A 140 -0.27 -12.98 -12.43
CA ARG A 140 0.80 -13.97 -12.32
C ARG A 140 0.61 -14.91 -11.12
N VAL A 141 0.32 -14.37 -9.94
CA VAL A 141 0.10 -15.21 -8.74
C VAL A 141 -1.13 -16.09 -8.91
N SER A 142 -2.21 -15.54 -9.46
CA SER A 142 -3.44 -16.30 -9.71
C SER A 142 -3.20 -17.46 -10.69
N SER A 143 -2.42 -17.24 -11.74
CA SER A 143 -2.02 -18.30 -12.68
C SER A 143 -1.14 -19.38 -12.04
N ILE A 144 -0.28 -19.02 -11.08
CA ILE A 144 0.57 -19.99 -10.37
C ILE A 144 -0.28 -20.82 -9.40
N ARG A 145 -1.13 -20.18 -8.59
CA ARG A 145 -2.02 -20.86 -7.64
C ARG A 145 -2.97 -21.85 -8.34
N GLY A 146 -3.64 -21.42 -9.41
CA GLY A 146 -4.51 -22.30 -10.20
C GLY A 146 -3.80 -23.47 -10.90
N CYS A 147 -2.46 -23.46 -10.97
CA CYS A 147 -1.65 -24.61 -11.41
C CYS A 147 -1.21 -25.50 -10.25
N ASN A 148 -0.98 -24.95 -9.06
CA ASN A 148 -0.57 -25.71 -7.87
C ASN A 148 -1.75 -26.45 -7.25
N ASP A 149 -2.95 -25.87 -7.24
CA ASP A 149 -4.16 -26.53 -6.72
C ASP A 149 -4.51 -27.80 -7.53
N ARG A 150 -4.32 -27.78 -8.86
CA ARG A 150 -4.45 -28.98 -9.71
C ARG A 150 -3.48 -30.11 -9.37
N LYS A 151 -2.34 -29.81 -8.72
CA LYS A 151 -1.40 -30.84 -8.27
C LYS A 151 -1.78 -31.43 -6.92
N THR A 152 -2.58 -30.72 -6.11
CA THR A 152 -2.96 -31.14 -4.76
C THR A 152 -4.38 -31.67 -4.67
N ASP A 153 -5.22 -31.49 -5.69
CA ASP A 153 -6.60 -31.95 -5.69
C ASP A 153 -6.71 -33.40 -6.20
N SER A 154 -6.18 -34.33 -5.41
CA SER A 154 -7.06 -35.31 -4.80
C SER A 154 -7.67 -34.65 -3.54
N GLU A 155 -8.88 -34.09 -3.69
CA GLU A 155 -9.76 -33.57 -2.61
C GLU A 155 -9.29 -32.30 -1.86
N MET A 156 -9.83 -31.12 -2.21
CA MET A 156 -10.43 -30.18 -1.22
C MET A 156 -11.23 -29.04 -1.90
N ASP A 157 -12.30 -28.63 -1.23
CA ASP A 157 -13.33 -27.66 -1.65
C ASP A 157 -12.81 -26.27 -2.10
N CYS A 158 -13.12 -25.94 -3.35
CA CYS A 158 -12.84 -24.66 -3.99
C CYS A 158 -14.08 -23.75 -3.93
N SER A 159 -14.40 -23.20 -2.76
CA SER A 159 -15.61 -22.35 -2.61
C SER A 159 -15.44 -21.06 -1.81
N LYS A 160 -14.22 -20.67 -1.40
CA LYS A 160 -13.99 -19.34 -0.78
C LYS A 160 -12.69 -18.71 -1.27
N GLY A 161 -12.79 -17.84 -2.28
CA GLY A 161 -11.66 -17.02 -2.76
C GLY A 161 -11.94 -16.23 -4.02
N SER A 162 -13.03 -16.49 -4.72
CA SER A 162 -13.35 -15.89 -6.02
C SER A 162 -14.08 -14.54 -5.96
N GLU A 163 -14.50 -14.05 -4.80
CA GLU A 163 -15.29 -12.81 -4.71
C GLU A 163 -14.48 -11.50 -4.81
N GLU A 164 -13.15 -11.51 -4.63
CA GLU A 164 -12.34 -10.27 -4.73
C GLU A 164 -11.72 -10.03 -6.14
N LEU A 165 -11.87 -10.95 -7.11
CA LEU A 165 -11.17 -10.90 -8.41
C LEU A 165 -11.94 -10.21 -9.56
N SER A 166 -12.98 -9.41 -9.28
CA SER A 166 -13.75 -8.73 -10.32
C SER A 166 -13.13 -7.39 -10.75
N HIS A 167 -11.85 -7.37 -11.14
CA HIS A 167 -11.30 -6.23 -11.88
C HIS A 167 -11.39 -6.51 -13.39
N PRO A 168 -12.13 -5.70 -14.19
CA PRO A 168 -12.32 -5.95 -15.62
C PRO A 168 -11.01 -5.95 -16.42
N GLN A 169 -9.96 -5.30 -15.91
CA GLN A 169 -8.63 -5.31 -16.53
C GLN A 169 -7.84 -6.60 -16.22
N LEU A 170 -8.14 -7.30 -15.12
CA LEU A 170 -7.43 -8.51 -14.70
C LEU A 170 -7.72 -9.69 -15.63
N SER A 171 -8.96 -9.84 -16.09
CA SER A 171 -9.37 -10.92 -17.00
C SER A 171 -8.66 -10.84 -18.36
N ALA A 172 -8.48 -9.64 -18.90
CA ALA A 172 -7.73 -9.41 -20.13
C ALA A 172 -6.25 -9.79 -19.97
N ILE A 173 -5.62 -9.40 -18.86
CA ILE A 173 -4.20 -9.69 -18.58
C ILE A 173 -3.98 -11.20 -18.35
N LEU A 174 -4.89 -11.86 -17.62
CA LEU A 174 -4.87 -13.32 -17.42
C LEU A 174 -4.98 -14.09 -18.74
N GLY A 175 -5.85 -13.65 -19.64
CA GLY A 175 -5.98 -14.22 -20.98
C GLY A 175 -4.67 -14.14 -21.77
N ALA A 176 -4.02 -12.97 -21.78
CA ALA A 176 -2.76 -12.77 -22.47
C ALA A 176 -1.61 -13.64 -21.90
N LEU A 177 -1.52 -13.76 -20.57
CA LEU A 177 -0.49 -14.58 -19.91
C LEU A 177 -0.66 -16.08 -20.19
N ASN A 178 -1.90 -16.58 -20.19
CA ASN A 178 -2.19 -17.98 -20.47
C ASN A 178 -1.86 -18.35 -21.93
N SER A 179 -2.21 -17.48 -22.89
CA SER A 179 -1.85 -17.66 -24.30
C SER A 179 -0.34 -17.68 -24.53
N ALA A 180 0.41 -16.78 -23.89
CA ALA A 180 1.88 -16.73 -23.98
C ALA A 180 2.57 -17.96 -23.36
N ARG A 181 1.91 -18.67 -22.44
CA ARG A 181 2.42 -19.92 -21.85
C ARG A 181 2.21 -21.11 -22.77
N GLN A 182 1.05 -21.19 -23.43
CA GLN A 182 0.75 -22.26 -24.38
C GLN A 182 1.72 -22.26 -25.57
N SER A 183 2.12 -21.08 -26.07
CA SER A 183 3.09 -20.95 -27.17
C SER A 183 4.53 -21.32 -26.80
N LYS A 184 4.86 -21.46 -25.50
CA LYS A 184 6.19 -21.87 -25.04
C LYS A 184 6.30 -23.38 -24.77
N ASN A 185 5.16 -24.07 -24.72
CA ASN A 185 5.07 -25.51 -24.45
C ASN A 185 4.79 -26.34 -25.74
N SER A 186 4.69 -25.68 -26.89
CA SER A 186 4.51 -26.24 -28.24
C SER A 186 5.76 -25.99 -29.07
#